data_AF-A0A2T0AP36-F1
#
_entry.id   AF-A0A2T0AP36-F1
#
_cell.length_a   1.000
_cell.length_b   1.000
_cell.length_c   1.000
_cell.angle_alpha   90.00
_cell.angle_beta   90.00
_cell.angle_gamma   90.00
#
_symmetry.space_group_name_H-M   'P 1'
#
loop_
_entity.id
_entity.type
_entity.pdbx_description
1 polymer ?
#
loop_
_entity_poly.entity_id
_entity_poly.type
_entity_poly.pdbx_seq_one_letter_code
_entity_poly.pdbx_strand_id
1 'polypeptide(L)' 'MVGEENRNLCNELRRLGYYEFQIKEIITSIAGAKKINQLSLEDQEKIKARLVEQINFASKCMKIRR' A
#
# COMPACT_ATOMS: atom_id res chain seq x y z
N MET A 1 -0.11 1.64 -16.97
CA MET A 1 0.51 2.67 -16.13
C MET A 1 0.59 2.15 -14.69
N VAL A 2 1.70 1.50 -14.31
CA VAL A 2 1.81 0.80 -13.01
C VAL A 2 1.80 1.76 -11.81
N GLY A 3 2.18 3.02 -12.02
CA GLY A 3 2.11 4.05 -10.98
C GLY A 3 0.68 4.46 -10.57
N GLU A 4 -0.32 4.18 -11.39
CA GLU A 4 -1.71 4.60 -11.15
C GLU A 4 -2.44 3.67 -10.17
N GLU A 5 -2.22 2.36 -10.29
CA GLU A 5 -2.79 1.36 -9.37
C GLU A 5 -2.25 1.51 -7.95
N ASN A 6 -0.94 1.71 -7.80
CA ASN A 6 -0.35 1.93 -6.47
C ASN A 6 -0.85 3.23 -5.83
N ARG A 7 -1.07 4.29 -6.63
CA ARG A 7 -1.69 5.52 -6.14
C ARG A 7 -3.12 5.29 -5.65
N ASN A 8 -3.90 4.50 -6.37
CA ASN A 8 -5.27 4.18 -5.97
C ASN A 8 -5.31 3.42 -4.64
N LEU A 9 -4.45 2.41 -4.47
CA LEU A 9 -4.35 1.67 -3.20
C LEU A 9 -3.90 2.56 -2.03
N CYS A 10 -2.95 3.46 -2.27
CA CYS A 10 -2.53 4.44 -1.26
C CYS A 10 -3.67 5.41 -0.90
N ASN A 11 -4.48 5.83 -1.87
CA ASN A 11 -5.65 6.66 -1.62
C ASN A 11 -6.71 5.93 -0.79
N GLU A 12 -6.91 4.63 -1.05
CA GLU A 12 -7.85 3.80 -0.30
C GLU A 12 -7.41 3.62 1.15
N LEU A 13 -6.12 3.35 1.38
CA LEU A 13 -5.55 3.32 2.73
C LEU A 13 -5.74 4.67 3.46
N ARG A 14 -5.55 5.80 2.77
CA ARG A 14 -5.82 7.12 3.35
C ARG A 14 -7.29 7.28 3.76
N ARG A 15 -8.23 6.82 2.94
CA ARG A 15 -9.67 6.82 3.28
C ARG A 15 -9.99 5.91 4.47
N LEU A 16 -9.25 4.84 4.64
CA LEU A 16 -9.36 3.93 5.79
C LEU A 16 -8.67 4.45 7.06
N GLY A 17 -8.04 5.64 7.01
CA GLY A 17 -7.42 6.30 8.16
C GLY A 17 -5.92 6.06 8.31
N TYR A 18 -5.24 5.50 7.31
CA TYR A 18 -3.78 5.42 7.32
C TYR A 18 -3.14 6.75 6.99
N TYR A 19 -2.08 7.09 7.72
CA TYR A 19 -1.28 8.27 7.46
C TYR A 19 -0.26 8.01 6.35
N GLU A 20 0.16 9.08 5.67
CA GLU A 20 1.16 9.00 4.60
C GLU A 20 2.48 8.37 5.04
N PHE A 21 2.91 8.58 6.29
CA PHE A 21 4.13 7.96 6.80
C PHE A 21 4.02 6.43 6.88
N GLN A 22 2.87 5.90 7.31
CA GLN A 22 2.64 4.45 7.40
C GLN A 22 2.62 3.81 6.02
N ILE A 23 1.98 4.47 5.06
CA ILE A 23 1.93 4.00 3.67
C ILE A 23 3.35 4.01 3.07
N LYS A 24 4.14 5.05 3.34
CA LYS A 24 5.55 5.10 2.94
C LYS A 24 6.36 3.99 3.59
N GLU A 25 6.19 3.72 4.88
CA GLU A 25 6.90 2.62 5.56
C GLU A 25 6.57 1.26 4.95
N ILE A 26 5.31 1.00 4.60
CA ILE A 26 4.92 -0.25 3.92
C ILE A 26 5.65 -0.40 2.58
N ILE A 27 5.71 0.67 1.79
CA ILE A 27 6.39 0.67 0.50
C ILE A 27 7.91 0.52 0.68
N THR A 28 8.51 1.31 1.58
CA THR A 28 9.94 1.29 1.88
C THR A 28 10.37 -0.05 2.50
N SER A 29 9.52 -0.74 3.24
CA SER A 29 9.82 -2.07 3.78
C SER A 29 10.02 -3.13 2.69
N ILE A 30 9.48 -2.92 1.49
CA ILE A 30 9.59 -3.85 0.36
C ILE A 30 10.58 -3.34 -0.68
N ALA A 31 10.49 -2.05 -1.02
CA ALA A 31 11.39 -1.37 -1.95
C ALA A 31 12.81 -1.19 -1.38
N GLY A 32 12.96 -1.21 -0.05
CA GLY A 32 14.16 -0.75 0.63
C GLY A 32 14.44 0.73 0.31
N ALA A 33 15.71 1.05 0.07
CA ALA A 33 16.14 2.37 -0.38
C ALA A 33 15.97 2.61 -1.89
N LYS A 34 15.45 1.63 -2.65
CA LYS A 34 15.30 1.77 -4.10
C LYS A 34 14.18 2.78 -4.40
N LYS A 35 14.42 3.64 -5.39
CA LYS A 35 13.37 4.53 -5.91
C LYS A 35 12.27 3.70 -6.56
N ILE A 36 11.02 4.17 -6.49
CA ILE A 36 9.86 3.50 -7.13
C ILE A 36 10.11 3.17 -8.61
N ASN A 37 10.88 4.01 -9.31
CA ASN A 37 11.22 3.83 -10.73
C ASN A 37 12.32 2.78 -10.98
N GLN A 38 12.93 2.24 -9.93
CA GLN A 38 13.96 1.19 -9.98
C GLN A 38 13.46 -0.13 -9.39
N LEU A 39 12.17 -0.22 -9.07
CA LEU A 39 11.57 -1.46 -8.57
C LEU A 39 11.38 -2.44 -9.72
N SER A 40 11.80 -3.68 -9.47
CA SER A 40 11.46 -4.80 -10.35
C SER A 40 9.94 -5.01 -10.35
N LEU A 41 9.41 -5.61 -11.41
CA LEU A 41 7.99 -6.03 -11.47
C LEU A 41 7.60 -6.87 -10.25
N GLU A 42 8.49 -7.76 -9.79
CA GLU A 42 8.27 -8.57 -8.58
C GLU A 42 8.12 -7.71 -7.31
N ASP A 43 8.94 -6.67 -7.16
CA ASP A 43 8.85 -5.75 -6.01
C ASP A 43 7.53 -4.96 -6.06
N GLN A 44 7.09 -4.56 -7.25
CA GLN A 44 5.82 -3.86 -7.45
C GLN A 44 4.63 -4.75 -7.11
N GLU A 45 4.64 -6.03 -7.51
CA GLU A 45 3.60 -6.98 -7.13
C GLU A 45 3.57 -7.24 -5.62
N LYS A 46 4.74 -7.37 -4.98
CA LYS A 46 4.83 -7.49 -3.52
C LYS A 46 4.25 -6.28 -2.80
N ILE A 47 4.57 -5.07 -3.25
CA ILE A 47 4.00 -3.82 -2.71
C ILE A 47 2.49 -3.83 -2.87
N LYS A 48 1.99 -4.15 -4.05
CA LYS A 48 0.55 -4.22 -4.33
C LYS A 48 -0.15 -5.21 -3.40
N ALA A 49 0.37 -6.42 -3.28
CA ALA A 49 -0.17 -7.46 -2.40
C ALA A 49 -0.22 -6.98 -0.94
N ARG A 50 0.84 -6.33 -0.46
CA ARG A 50 0.90 -5.82 0.91
C ARG A 50 -0.09 -4.68 1.17
N LEU A 51 -0.23 -3.75 0.23
CA LEU A 51 -1.22 -2.66 0.35
C LEU A 51 -2.65 -3.21 0.37
N VAL A 52 -2.96 -4.18 -0.49
CA VAL A 52 -4.27 -4.85 -0.53
C VAL A 52 -4.55 -5.59 0.79
N GLU A 53 -3.56 -6.26 1.37
CA GLU A 53 -3.71 -6.91 2.67
C GLU A 53 -4.07 -5.90 3.78
N GLN A 54 -3.40 -4.75 3.82
CA GLN A 54 -3.66 -3.69 4.79
C GLN A 54 -5.05 -3.06 4.62
N ILE A 55 -5.49 -2.88 3.36
CA ILE A 55 -6.85 -2.41 3.03
C ILE A 55 -7.90 -3.41 3.54
N ASN A 56 -7.70 -4.69 3.26
CA ASN A 56 -8.61 -5.76 3.70
C ASN A 56 -8.66 -5.85 5.22
N PHE A 57 -7.50 -5.72 5.88
CA PHE A 57 -7.42 -5.72 7.34
C PHE A 57 -8.19 -4.54 7.94
N ALA A 58 -7.93 -3.31 7.49
CA ALA A 58 -8.62 -2.14 8.00
C ALA A 58 -10.12 -2.14 7.67
N SER A 59 -10.50 -2.63 6.48
CA SER A 59 -11.90 -2.80 6.11
C SER A 59 -12.61 -3.81 7.02
N LYS A 60 -11.95 -4.92 7.39
CA LYS A 60 -12.47 -5.89 8.37
C LYS A 60 -12.59 -5.26 9.77
N CYS A 61 -11.58 -4.52 10.22
CA CYS A 61 -11.63 -3.81 11.51
C CYS A 61 -12.78 -2.79 11.57
N MET A 62 -13.04 -2.05 10.48
CA MET A 62 -14.19 -1.13 10.41
C MET A 62 -15.53 -1.87 10.41
N LYS A 63 -15.62 -3.06 9.78
CA LYS A 63 -16.83 -3.88 9.78
C LYS A 63 -17.20 -4.44 11.15
N ILE A 64 -16.20 -4.82 11.97
CA ILE A 64 -16.42 -5.38 13.32
C ILE A 64 -16.87 -4.29 14.31
N ARG A 65 -16.62 -3.01 14.00
CA ARG A 65 -16.97 -1.87 14.86
C ARG A 65 -18.40 -1.34 14.65
N ARG A 66 -19.22 -2.03 13.83
CA ARG A 66 -20.63 -1.72 13.55
C ARG A 66 -21.57 -2.68 14.25
#